data_AF-A0AA96JPM1-F1
#
_entry.id   AF-A0AA96JPM1-F1
#
_cell.length_a   1.000
_cell.length_b   1.000
_cell.length_c   1.000
_cell.angle_alpha   90.00
_cell.angle_beta   90.00
_cell.angle_gamma   90.00
#
_symmetry.space_group_name_H-M   'P 1'
#
loop_
_entity.id
_entity.type
_entity.pdbx_description
1 polymer ?
#
loop_
_entity_poly.entity_id
_entity_poly.type
_entity_poly.pdbx_seq_one_letter_code
_entity_poly.pdbx_strand_id
1 'polypeptide(L)'
;MVAWRVSSPYGAVNIYSSGSQRACAQTRLTPQWVGTVRAMGWRLVPTHVGLQAPCAEREDKPLRIDPARAEEQGGQEADEAAAALQALGLGPGSPVYLDMEAYPAGDAVCSRAVVDFTVGWTRALQAAGYRSGFYSSMSSGIADLVAAARAGRAPMPDAIWYARWDGHATTTGQAGLPDDLWTGRRIHQYRGGADETYGGVTLNVDADELDGLVAGGVR
;
A
#
# COMPACT_ATOMS: atom_id res chain seq x y z
N MET A 1 11.96 17.05 -3.48
CA MET A 1 12.74 15.81 -3.21
C MET A 1 14.13 16.09 -2.66
N VAL A 2 15.02 16.88 -3.31
CA VAL A 2 16.38 17.13 -2.77
C VAL A 2 16.38 17.79 -1.39
N ALA A 3 15.70 18.94 -1.24
CA ALA A 3 15.61 19.68 0.03
C ALA A 3 15.18 18.76 1.19
N TRP A 4 14.13 17.96 0.95
CA TRP A 4 13.62 17.00 1.91
C TRP A 4 14.61 15.85 2.17
N ARG A 5 15.29 15.32 1.15
CA ARG A 5 16.21 14.20 1.31
C ARG A 5 17.38 14.53 2.24
N VAL A 6 17.85 15.78 2.16
CA VAL A 6 19.00 16.28 2.91
C VAL A 6 18.60 16.71 4.32
N SER A 7 17.41 17.27 4.49
CA SER A 7 17.03 17.94 5.74
C SER A 7 15.98 17.22 6.58
N SER A 8 15.27 16.24 6.03
CA SER A 8 14.23 15.47 6.74
C SER A 8 14.77 14.11 7.25
N PRO A 9 14.14 13.51 8.27
CA PRO A 9 14.48 12.16 8.71
C PRO A 9 14.00 11.07 7.74
N TYR A 10 13.20 11.42 6.73
CA TYR A 10 12.55 10.44 5.86
C TYR A 10 13.53 9.81 4.86
N GLY A 11 13.45 8.48 4.74
CA GLY A 11 14.23 7.68 3.80
C GLY A 11 13.41 6.96 2.73
N ALA A 12 12.08 7.11 2.74
CA ALA A 12 11.21 6.59 1.69
C ALA A 12 10.04 7.56 1.42
N VAL A 13 9.39 7.36 0.28
CA VAL A 13 8.21 8.14 -0.13
C VAL A 13 7.22 7.25 -0.88
N ASN A 14 5.93 7.42 -0.60
CA ASN A 14 4.85 6.79 -1.37
C ASN A 14 4.72 7.40 -2.78
N ILE A 15 4.42 6.57 -3.78
CA ILE A 15 4.03 7.01 -5.11
C ILE A 15 2.73 6.32 -5.54
N TYR A 16 1.74 7.09 -5.97
CA TYR A 16 0.47 6.56 -6.49
C TYR A 16 0.62 6.09 -7.95
N SER A 17 1.28 4.95 -8.13
CA SER A 17 1.73 4.41 -9.41
C SER A 17 0.61 4.02 -10.38
N SER A 18 -0.53 3.53 -9.88
CA SER A 18 -1.63 2.97 -10.69
C SER A 18 -2.98 3.10 -9.98
N GLY A 19 -4.06 2.71 -10.67
CA GLY A 19 -5.41 2.68 -10.13
C GLY A 19 -6.30 3.78 -10.70
N SER A 20 -7.54 3.40 -10.96
CA SER A 20 -8.59 4.24 -11.52
C SER A 20 -9.12 5.32 -10.55
N GLN A 21 -8.88 5.16 -9.25
CA GLN A 21 -9.44 6.00 -8.19
C GLN A 21 -8.39 6.85 -7.45
N ARG A 22 -7.23 7.09 -8.08
CA ARG A 22 -6.26 8.06 -7.57
C ARG A 22 -6.85 9.46 -7.59
N ALA A 23 -6.59 10.23 -6.52
CA ALA A 23 -7.11 11.58 -6.37
C ALA A 23 -6.62 12.57 -7.45
N CYS A 24 -5.45 12.33 -8.05
CA CYS A 24 -4.91 13.19 -9.10
C CYS A 24 -3.99 12.46 -10.08
N ALA A 25 -3.90 13.01 -11.30
CA ALA A 25 -2.98 12.54 -12.31
C ALA A 25 -1.51 12.73 -11.86
N GLN A 26 -0.69 11.70 -12.03
CA GLN A 26 0.71 11.70 -11.63
C GLN A 26 1.64 12.09 -12.80
N THR A 27 1.40 13.23 -13.45
CA THR A 27 2.10 13.63 -14.70
C THR A 27 3.62 13.80 -14.54
N ARG A 28 4.10 13.99 -13.31
CA ARG A 28 5.53 14.11 -12.98
C ARG A 28 6.19 12.78 -12.60
N LEU A 29 5.40 11.73 -12.39
CA LEU A 29 5.90 10.40 -12.06
C LEU A 29 6.30 9.68 -13.35
N THR A 30 7.58 9.75 -13.68
CA THR A 30 8.16 9.17 -14.90
C THR A 30 9.34 8.25 -14.55
N PRO A 31 9.79 7.36 -15.47
CA PRO A 31 11.01 6.58 -15.28
C PRO A 31 12.23 7.41 -14.92
N GLN A 32 12.38 8.57 -15.57
CA GLN A 32 13.49 9.49 -15.29
C GLN A 32 13.41 10.04 -13.87
N TRP A 33 12.21 10.44 -13.42
CA TRP A 33 12.01 10.89 -12.04
C TRP A 33 12.30 9.78 -11.03
N VAL A 34 11.81 8.56 -11.28
CA VAL A 34 12.07 7.37 -10.44
C VAL A 34 13.56 7.11 -10.33
N GLY A 35 14.29 7.09 -11.45
CA GLY A 35 15.74 6.93 -11.46
C GLY A 35 16.45 8.05 -10.68
N THR A 36 16.01 9.29 -10.84
CA THR A 36 16.56 10.46 -10.16
C THR A 36 16.40 10.38 -8.65
N VAL A 37 15.20 10.10 -8.14
CA VAL A 37 14.97 10.05 -6.68
C VAL A 37 15.64 8.85 -6.03
N ARG A 38 15.71 7.71 -6.73
CA ARG A 38 16.45 6.55 -6.25
C ARG A 38 17.95 6.82 -6.18
N ALA A 39 18.52 7.53 -7.15
CA ALA A 39 19.92 7.96 -7.10
C ALA A 39 20.22 8.94 -5.95
N MET A 40 19.21 9.68 -5.48
CA MET A 40 19.29 10.49 -4.25
C MET A 40 19.18 9.64 -2.96
N GLY A 41 18.98 8.33 -3.07
CA GLY A 41 18.82 7.42 -1.94
C GLY A 41 17.41 7.41 -1.33
N TRP A 42 16.39 7.86 -2.06
CA TRP A 42 14.99 7.60 -1.68
C TRP A 42 14.62 6.16 -2.01
N ARG A 43 13.96 5.50 -1.04
CA ARG A 43 13.19 4.29 -1.29
C ARG A 43 11.76 4.68 -1.68
N LEU A 44 11.09 3.86 -2.48
CA LEU A 44 9.74 4.14 -2.98
C LEU A 44 8.77 3.10 -2.45
N VAL A 45 7.56 3.54 -2.11
CA VAL A 45 6.42 2.67 -1.80
C VAL A 45 5.42 2.84 -2.93
N PRO A 46 5.45 2.01 -3.99
CA PRO A 46 4.44 2.09 -5.03
C PRO A 46 3.09 1.66 -4.51
N THR A 47 2.05 2.43 -4.82
CA THR A 47 0.69 2.21 -4.35
C THR A 47 -0.27 2.25 -5.54
N HIS A 48 -1.28 1.38 -5.48
CA HIS A 48 -2.34 1.23 -6.48
C HIS A 48 -3.70 1.55 -5.84
N VAL A 49 -4.43 2.51 -6.40
CA VAL A 49 -5.72 2.97 -5.86
C VAL A 49 -6.86 2.58 -6.79
N GLY A 50 -7.36 1.36 -6.63
CA GLY A 50 -8.37 0.73 -7.48
C GLY A 50 -9.73 0.63 -6.81
N LEU A 51 -10.46 -0.45 -7.10
CA LEU A 51 -11.73 -0.79 -6.47
C LEU A 51 -11.63 -0.82 -4.94
N GLN A 52 -12.66 -0.28 -4.28
CA GLN A 52 -12.76 -0.24 -2.81
C GLN A 52 -13.75 -1.28 -2.28
N ALA A 53 -13.70 -1.54 -0.97
CA ALA A 53 -14.58 -2.50 -0.30
C ALA A 53 -16.07 -2.25 -0.65
N PRO A 54 -16.90 -3.30 -0.85
CA PRO A 54 -18.30 -3.13 -1.27
C PRO A 54 -19.12 -2.23 -0.35
N CYS A 55 -18.83 -2.29 0.95
CA CYS A 55 -19.48 -1.51 2.01
C CYS A 55 -18.82 -0.14 2.27
N ALA A 56 -17.84 0.29 1.47
CA ALA A 56 -17.18 1.57 1.66
C ALA A 56 -18.12 2.76 1.36
N GLU A 57 -18.16 3.73 2.26
CA GLU A 57 -18.95 4.97 2.15
C GLU A 57 -18.03 6.14 1.76
N ARG A 58 -17.58 6.13 0.50
CA ARG A 58 -16.58 7.06 -0.05
C ARG A 58 -17.06 7.62 -1.39
N GLU A 59 -17.38 8.92 -1.43
CA GLU A 59 -17.78 9.61 -2.67
C GLU A 59 -16.60 9.92 -3.58
N ASP A 60 -15.43 10.20 -3.00
CA ASP A 60 -14.18 10.51 -3.72
C ASP A 60 -13.55 9.29 -4.39
N LYS A 61 -13.98 8.09 -3.99
CA LYS A 61 -13.59 6.80 -4.59
C LYS A 61 -14.85 5.95 -4.77
N PRO A 62 -15.69 6.15 -5.80
CA PRO A 62 -17.01 5.52 -5.94
C PRO A 62 -17.02 4.08 -6.49
N LEU A 63 -15.94 3.59 -7.10
CA LEU A 63 -15.88 2.23 -7.64
C LEU A 63 -15.70 1.20 -6.53
N ARG A 64 -16.42 0.09 -6.63
CA ARG A 64 -16.54 -0.94 -5.59
C ARG A 64 -16.19 -2.32 -6.15
N ILE A 65 -15.66 -3.18 -5.29
CA ILE A 65 -15.52 -4.61 -5.56
C ILE A 65 -16.92 -5.20 -5.75
N ASP A 66 -17.10 -6.02 -6.78
CA ASP A 66 -18.24 -6.91 -6.91
C ASP A 66 -17.94 -8.19 -6.11
N PRO A 67 -18.67 -8.49 -5.02
CA PRO A 67 -18.42 -9.68 -4.21
C PRO A 67 -18.38 -10.99 -5.00
N ALA A 68 -19.14 -11.09 -6.10
CA ALA A 68 -19.18 -12.30 -6.93
C ALA A 68 -17.93 -12.47 -7.81
N ARG A 69 -17.16 -11.39 -8.02
CA ARG A 69 -16.00 -11.34 -8.92
C ARG A 69 -14.73 -10.87 -8.22
N ALA A 70 -14.73 -10.81 -6.89
CA ALA A 70 -13.66 -10.20 -6.11
C ALA A 70 -12.27 -10.70 -6.49
N GLU A 71 -12.06 -12.02 -6.53
CA GLU A 71 -10.77 -12.62 -6.87
C GLU A 71 -10.32 -12.32 -8.31
N GLU A 72 -11.25 -12.31 -9.27
CA GLU A 72 -10.99 -11.94 -10.67
C GLU A 72 -10.59 -10.47 -10.79
N GLN A 73 -11.34 -9.57 -10.14
CA GLN A 73 -11.09 -8.14 -10.13
C GLN A 73 -9.76 -7.79 -9.46
N GLY A 74 -9.41 -8.50 -8.38
CA GLY A 74 -8.12 -8.34 -7.72
C GLY A 74 -6.96 -8.68 -8.65
N GLY A 75 -7.10 -9.73 -9.46
CA GLY A 75 -6.12 -10.08 -10.49
C GLY A 75 -5.98 -9.00 -11.58
N GLN A 76 -7.09 -8.43 -12.05
CA GLN A 76 -7.10 -7.36 -13.06
C GLN A 76 -6.38 -6.09 -12.56
N GLU A 77 -6.62 -5.71 -11.31
CA GLU A 77 -5.97 -4.54 -10.70
C GLU A 77 -4.47 -4.79 -10.49
N ALA A 78 -4.08 -6.03 -10.18
CA ALA A 78 -2.68 -6.44 -10.11
C ALA A 78 -1.97 -6.38 -11.47
N ASP A 79 -2.64 -6.77 -12.55
CA ASP A 79 -2.10 -6.65 -13.90
C ASP A 79 -1.89 -5.18 -14.30
N GLU A 80 -2.84 -4.29 -13.96
CA GLU A 80 -2.68 -2.85 -14.14
C GLU A 80 -1.47 -2.32 -13.36
N ALA A 81 -1.36 -2.71 -12.08
CA ALA A 81 -0.29 -2.27 -11.21
C ALA A 81 1.08 -2.73 -11.72
N ALA A 82 1.20 -3.99 -12.15
CA ALA A 82 2.43 -4.54 -12.71
C ALA A 82 2.84 -3.79 -13.99
N ALA A 83 1.91 -3.53 -14.90
CA ALA A 83 2.16 -2.76 -16.12
C ALA A 83 2.63 -1.32 -15.81
N ALA A 84 2.01 -0.66 -14.83
CA ALA A 84 2.43 0.68 -14.41
C ALA A 84 3.83 0.70 -13.78
N LEU A 85 4.15 -0.30 -12.95
CA LEU A 85 5.51 -0.45 -12.41
C LEU A 85 6.55 -0.62 -13.52
N GLN A 86 6.28 -1.49 -14.50
CA GLN A 86 7.16 -1.68 -15.66
C GLN A 86 7.36 -0.36 -16.42
N ALA A 87 6.27 0.37 -16.68
CA ALA A 87 6.30 1.66 -17.36
C ALA A 87 7.11 2.72 -16.59
N LEU A 88 7.27 2.58 -15.27
CA LEU A 88 8.10 3.43 -14.41
C LEU A 88 9.55 2.94 -14.24
N GLY A 89 9.92 1.83 -14.87
CA GLY A 89 11.25 1.22 -14.72
C GLY A 89 11.43 0.44 -13.40
N LEU A 90 10.33 0.06 -12.75
CA LEU A 90 10.31 -0.78 -11.55
C LEU A 90 9.99 -2.22 -11.98
N GLY A 91 11.05 -3.02 -12.18
CA GLY A 91 10.93 -4.41 -12.64
C GLY A 91 10.52 -5.41 -11.55
N PRO A 92 10.51 -6.72 -11.89
CA PRO A 92 10.22 -7.81 -10.97
C PRO A 92 11.01 -7.72 -9.65
N GLY A 93 10.39 -8.16 -8.56
CA GLY A 93 10.88 -8.02 -7.19
C GLY A 93 10.47 -6.71 -6.51
N SER A 94 10.01 -5.71 -7.26
CA SER A 94 9.45 -4.48 -6.68
C SER A 94 8.12 -4.76 -5.98
N PRO A 95 7.85 -4.15 -4.81
CA PRO A 95 6.52 -4.19 -4.20
C PRO A 95 5.56 -3.19 -4.83
N VAL A 96 4.26 -3.51 -4.77
CA VAL A 96 3.17 -2.54 -4.91
C VAL A 96 2.08 -2.83 -3.88
N TYR A 97 1.62 -1.78 -3.22
CA TYR A 97 0.61 -1.84 -2.18
C TYR A 97 -0.77 -1.53 -2.77
N LEU A 98 -1.72 -2.45 -2.58
CA LEU A 98 -3.13 -2.18 -2.83
C LEU A 98 -3.65 -1.21 -1.77
N ASP A 99 -4.15 -0.04 -2.18
CA ASP A 99 -4.80 0.93 -1.30
C ASP A 99 -6.28 0.53 -1.11
N MET A 100 -6.54 -0.15 0.01
CA MET A 100 -7.88 -0.47 0.47
C MET A 100 -8.22 0.42 1.66
N GLU A 101 -8.98 1.46 1.38
CA GLU A 101 -9.36 2.46 2.37
C GLU A 101 -10.21 1.87 3.49
N ALA A 102 -10.31 2.58 4.61
CA ALA A 102 -11.12 2.13 5.73
C ALA A 102 -12.59 1.93 5.31
N TYR A 103 -13.20 0.85 5.81
CA TYR A 103 -14.61 0.52 5.60
C TYR A 103 -15.25 0.04 6.91
N PRO A 104 -16.60 0.09 7.02
CA PRO A 104 -17.30 -0.37 8.22
C PRO A 104 -17.01 -1.84 8.53
N ALA A 105 -16.69 -2.14 9.79
CA ALA A 105 -16.51 -3.51 10.26
C ALA A 105 -17.88 -4.21 10.49
N GLY A 106 -17.88 -5.53 10.45
CA GLY A 106 -19.04 -6.36 10.83
C GLY A 106 -19.91 -6.85 9.68
N ASP A 107 -19.64 -6.43 8.44
CA ASP A 107 -20.27 -7.00 7.24
C ASP A 107 -19.42 -8.16 6.68
N ALA A 108 -19.89 -9.39 6.91
CA ALA A 108 -19.19 -10.60 6.48
C ALA A 108 -19.06 -10.73 4.95
N VAL A 109 -20.01 -10.19 4.18
CA VAL A 109 -19.94 -10.22 2.71
C VAL A 109 -18.87 -9.23 2.23
N CYS A 110 -18.85 -8.05 2.82
CA CYS A 110 -17.84 -7.03 2.54
C CYS A 110 -16.42 -7.51 2.88
N SER A 111 -16.22 -7.99 4.12
CA SER A 111 -14.92 -8.51 4.57
C SER A 111 -14.44 -9.66 3.70
N ARG A 112 -15.33 -10.60 3.35
CA ARG A 112 -14.97 -11.71 2.45
C ARG A 112 -14.58 -11.21 1.06
N ALA A 113 -15.30 -10.25 0.49
CA ALA A 113 -14.98 -9.70 -0.82
C ALA A 113 -13.59 -9.03 -0.82
N VAL A 114 -13.24 -8.27 0.23
CA VAL A 114 -11.92 -7.64 0.35
C VAL A 114 -10.81 -8.69 0.45
N VAL A 115 -11.01 -9.75 1.25
CA VAL A 115 -10.04 -10.85 1.37
C VAL A 115 -9.89 -11.60 0.05
N ASP A 116 -10.99 -11.94 -0.63
CA ASP A 116 -10.99 -12.67 -1.90
C ASP A 116 -10.33 -11.84 -3.03
N PHE A 117 -10.59 -10.52 -3.05
CA PHE A 117 -9.92 -9.57 -3.92
C PHE A 117 -8.40 -9.52 -3.65
N THR A 118 -8.01 -9.44 -2.39
CA THR A 118 -6.59 -9.40 -1.98
C THR A 118 -5.85 -10.70 -2.34
N VAL A 119 -6.54 -11.84 -2.28
CA VAL A 119 -6.02 -13.14 -2.74
C VAL A 119 -5.74 -13.11 -4.24
N GLY A 120 -6.68 -12.62 -5.05
CA GLY A 120 -6.51 -12.47 -6.51
C GLY A 120 -5.35 -11.55 -6.87
N TRP A 121 -5.32 -10.37 -6.24
CA TRP A 121 -4.24 -9.39 -6.34
C TRP A 121 -2.87 -10.01 -6.05
N THR A 122 -2.77 -10.70 -4.92
CA THR A 122 -1.51 -11.31 -4.48
C THR A 122 -1.04 -12.38 -5.45
N ARG A 123 -1.95 -13.27 -5.88
CA ARG A 123 -1.60 -14.37 -6.78
C ARG A 123 -1.09 -13.85 -8.13
N ALA A 124 -1.76 -12.86 -8.71
CA ALA A 124 -1.37 -12.27 -9.99
C ALA A 124 -0.01 -11.57 -9.91
N LEU A 125 0.23 -10.75 -8.87
CA LEU A 125 1.54 -10.11 -8.69
C LEU A 125 2.68 -11.11 -8.50
N GLN A 126 2.48 -12.14 -7.68
CA GLN A 126 3.48 -13.19 -7.48
C GLN A 126 3.77 -13.95 -8.77
N ALA A 127 2.74 -14.26 -9.57
CA ALA A 127 2.91 -14.88 -10.89
C ALA A 127 3.68 -13.98 -11.87
N ALA A 128 3.49 -12.66 -11.79
CA ALA A 128 4.24 -11.67 -12.57
C ALA A 128 5.64 -11.35 -12.00
N GLY A 129 6.04 -11.99 -10.89
CA GLY A 129 7.35 -11.82 -10.25
C GLY A 129 7.48 -10.56 -9.38
N TYR A 130 6.37 -9.87 -9.07
CA TYR A 130 6.31 -8.73 -8.16
C TYR A 130 6.05 -9.16 -6.72
N ARG A 131 6.12 -8.22 -5.77
CA ARG A 131 5.74 -8.44 -4.37
C ARG A 131 4.40 -7.78 -4.07
N SER A 132 3.50 -8.53 -3.44
CA SER A 132 2.18 -8.03 -3.05
C SER A 132 2.25 -7.29 -1.72
N GLY A 133 1.85 -6.02 -1.71
CA GLY A 133 1.58 -5.25 -0.52
C GLY A 133 0.08 -4.98 -0.36
N PHE A 134 -0.37 -4.76 0.88
CA PHE A 134 -1.73 -4.33 1.17
C PHE A 134 -1.73 -3.19 2.18
N TYR A 135 -2.33 -2.06 1.81
CA TYR A 135 -2.58 -0.92 2.68
C TYR A 135 -4.04 -0.92 3.15
N SER A 136 -4.27 -0.73 4.45
CA SER A 136 -5.61 -0.41 4.98
C SER A 136 -5.56 0.10 6.42
N SER A 137 -6.71 0.52 6.94
CA SER A 137 -6.87 0.81 8.36
C SER A 137 -6.72 -0.46 9.22
N MET A 138 -6.06 -0.29 10.36
CA MET A 138 -5.89 -1.33 11.36
C MET A 138 -7.22 -1.92 11.88
N SER A 139 -8.31 -1.13 11.85
CA SER A 139 -9.63 -1.55 12.34
C SER A 139 -10.55 -2.16 11.28
N SER A 140 -10.10 -2.29 10.03
CA SER A 140 -10.90 -2.85 8.92
C SER A 140 -10.08 -3.86 8.11
N GLY A 141 -9.51 -3.48 6.96
CA GLY A 141 -8.81 -4.39 6.06
C GLY A 141 -7.68 -5.18 6.70
N ILE A 142 -6.93 -4.56 7.63
CA ILE A 142 -5.86 -5.29 8.35
C ILE A 142 -6.43 -6.31 9.33
N ALA A 143 -7.51 -5.96 10.04
CA ALA A 143 -8.18 -6.90 10.93
C ALA A 143 -8.75 -8.10 10.15
N ASP A 144 -9.34 -7.85 8.98
CA ASP A 144 -9.86 -8.90 8.10
C ASP A 144 -8.75 -9.80 7.55
N LEU A 145 -7.61 -9.25 7.14
CA LEU A 145 -6.45 -10.04 6.70
C LEU A 145 -5.83 -10.84 7.83
N VAL A 146 -5.74 -10.29 9.05
CA VAL A 146 -5.27 -11.05 10.23
C VAL A 146 -6.19 -12.23 10.50
N ALA A 147 -7.51 -12.03 10.51
CA ALA A 147 -8.49 -13.10 10.69
C ALA A 147 -8.37 -14.17 9.57
N ALA A 148 -8.27 -13.74 8.32
CA ALA A 148 -8.12 -14.63 7.17
C ALA A 148 -6.82 -15.46 7.22
N ALA A 149 -5.69 -14.83 7.55
CA ALA A 149 -4.40 -15.51 7.70
C ALA A 149 -4.44 -16.55 8.82
N ARG A 150 -5.06 -16.23 9.97
CA ARG A 150 -5.27 -17.19 11.07
C ARG A 150 -6.19 -18.35 10.69
N ALA A 151 -7.18 -18.11 9.83
CA ALA A 151 -8.03 -19.13 9.27
C ALA A 151 -7.36 -19.97 8.16
N GLY A 152 -6.08 -19.70 7.83
CA GLY A 152 -5.33 -20.44 6.82
C GLY A 152 -5.62 -20.04 5.38
N ARG A 153 -6.22 -18.86 5.15
CA ARG A 153 -6.43 -18.33 3.80
C ARG A 153 -5.09 -18.04 3.12
N ALA A 154 -4.98 -18.35 1.84
CA ALA A 154 -3.76 -18.13 1.04
C ALA A 154 -4.08 -17.94 -0.47
N PRO A 155 -3.17 -17.31 -1.25
CA PRO A 155 -2.00 -16.56 -0.77
C PRO A 155 -2.41 -15.24 -0.08
N MET A 156 -1.69 -14.89 0.98
CA MET A 156 -1.77 -13.58 1.64
C MET A 156 -0.69 -12.64 1.08
N PRO A 157 -0.87 -11.31 1.16
CA PRO A 157 0.13 -10.33 0.73
C PRO A 157 1.51 -10.61 1.35
N ASP A 158 2.58 -10.29 0.62
CA ASP A 158 3.95 -10.44 1.11
C ASP A 158 4.29 -9.44 2.22
N ALA A 159 3.62 -8.29 2.23
CA ALA A 159 3.79 -7.22 3.22
C ALA A 159 2.47 -6.48 3.47
N ILE A 160 2.38 -5.83 4.63
CA ILE A 160 1.24 -4.95 4.96
C ILE A 160 1.72 -3.54 5.28
N TRP A 161 0.87 -2.57 4.99
CA TRP A 161 0.97 -1.19 5.41
C TRP A 161 -0.31 -0.85 6.18
N TYR A 162 -0.22 -0.61 7.49
CA TYR A 162 -1.42 -0.35 8.28
C TYR A 162 -1.48 1.09 8.76
N ALA A 163 -2.67 1.67 8.70
CA ALA A 163 -2.95 2.96 9.30
C ALA A 163 -3.49 2.80 10.73
N ARG A 164 -2.78 3.41 11.68
CA ARG A 164 -3.22 3.63 13.06
C ARG A 164 -2.54 4.90 13.55
N TRP A 165 -3.28 5.99 13.64
CA TRP A 165 -2.70 7.29 14.02
C TRP A 165 -2.53 7.42 15.54
N ASP A 166 -1.65 6.60 16.12
CA ASP A 166 -1.36 6.56 17.55
C ASP A 166 -0.12 7.39 17.95
N GLY A 167 0.59 7.96 16.97
CA GLY A 167 1.82 8.72 17.21
C GLY A 167 3.04 7.87 17.56
N HIS A 168 2.94 6.53 17.50
CA HIS A 168 4.01 5.60 17.83
C HIS A 168 4.64 5.00 16.58
N ALA A 169 5.87 5.44 16.28
CA ALA A 169 6.68 4.91 15.18
C ALA A 169 7.25 3.51 15.51
N THR A 170 6.38 2.51 15.63
CA THR A 170 6.73 1.09 15.81
C THR A 170 5.91 0.20 14.89
N THR A 171 6.52 -0.88 14.40
CA THR A 171 5.88 -1.88 13.52
C THR A 171 5.48 -3.16 14.25
N THR A 172 5.83 -3.29 15.53
CA THR A 172 5.59 -4.47 16.39
C THR A 172 4.87 -4.09 17.66
N GLY A 173 4.36 -5.09 18.40
CA GLY A 173 3.63 -4.87 19.66
C GLY A 173 2.25 -4.24 19.48
N GLN A 174 1.69 -4.33 18.27
CA GLN A 174 0.44 -3.68 17.92
C GLN A 174 -0.75 -4.55 18.29
N ALA A 175 -1.65 -4.02 19.13
CA ALA A 175 -2.90 -4.71 19.44
C ALA A 175 -3.70 -4.99 18.15
N GLY A 176 -4.15 -6.23 17.96
CA GLY A 176 -4.88 -6.66 16.76
C GLY A 176 -4.00 -7.12 15.58
N LEU A 177 -2.68 -6.90 15.64
CA LEU A 177 -1.71 -7.41 14.66
C LEU A 177 -0.63 -8.24 15.38
N PRO A 178 -0.84 -9.57 15.53
CA PRO A 178 0.12 -10.45 16.18
C PRO A 178 1.51 -10.40 15.53
N ASP A 179 2.57 -10.33 16.34
CA ASP A 179 3.96 -10.11 15.89
C ASP A 179 4.56 -11.23 15.02
N ASP A 180 3.95 -12.41 15.00
CA ASP A 180 4.32 -13.54 14.16
C ASP A 180 3.76 -13.46 12.73
N LEU A 181 2.84 -12.53 12.43
CA LEU A 181 2.32 -12.31 11.08
C LEU A 181 3.06 -11.17 10.38
N TRP A 182 3.57 -11.37 9.15
CA TRP A 182 4.33 -10.34 8.43
C TRP A 182 5.53 -9.76 9.22
N THR A 183 6.18 -10.54 10.08
CA THR A 183 7.38 -10.11 10.80
C THR A 183 8.45 -9.60 9.83
N GLY A 184 8.99 -8.39 10.06
CA GLY A 184 9.96 -7.77 9.14
C GLY A 184 9.38 -7.33 7.80
N ARG A 185 8.05 -7.22 7.68
CA ARG A 185 7.33 -6.88 6.43
C ARG A 185 6.15 -5.93 6.65
N ARG A 186 6.33 -4.94 7.51
CA ARG A 186 5.28 -3.99 7.92
C ARG A 186 5.67 -2.54 7.68
N ILE A 187 4.71 -1.76 7.23
CA ILE A 187 4.75 -0.29 7.25
C ILE A 187 3.65 0.20 8.19
N HIS A 188 3.93 1.18 9.03
CA HIS A 188 2.95 1.75 9.95
C HIS A 188 2.75 3.23 9.68
N GLN A 189 1.58 3.62 9.17
CA GLN A 189 1.18 5.02 9.13
C GLN A 189 0.71 5.45 10.52
N TYR A 190 1.64 5.98 11.31
CA TYR A 190 1.43 6.35 12.71
C TYR A 190 0.92 7.79 12.87
N ARG A 191 0.96 8.60 11.80
CA ARG A 191 0.40 9.95 11.76
C ARG A 191 -0.14 10.28 10.36
N GLY A 192 -1.39 10.71 10.28
CA GLY A 192 -1.97 11.28 9.07
C GLY A 192 -1.88 12.81 9.06
N GLY A 193 -1.57 13.38 7.90
CA GLY A 193 -1.74 14.79 7.53
C GLY A 193 -1.14 15.81 8.49
N ALA A 194 0.13 16.17 8.29
CA ALA A 194 0.77 17.28 8.98
C ALA A 194 1.63 18.12 8.04
N ASP A 195 1.55 19.44 8.19
CA ASP A 195 2.49 20.33 7.50
C ASP A 195 3.87 20.23 8.16
N GLU A 196 4.85 19.80 7.38
CA GLU A 196 6.25 19.77 7.80
C GLU A 196 7.10 20.58 6.83
N THR A 197 8.17 21.19 7.36
CA THR A 197 9.07 22.03 6.56
C THR A 197 10.50 21.55 6.69
N TYR A 198 11.09 21.14 5.56
CA TYR A 198 12.49 20.71 5.49
C TYR A 198 13.19 21.37 4.30
N GLY A 199 14.39 21.89 4.54
CA GLY A 199 15.17 22.60 3.51
C GLY A 199 14.41 23.76 2.87
N GLY A 200 13.56 24.45 3.64
CA GLY A 200 12.75 25.59 3.19
C GLY A 200 11.50 25.23 2.37
N VAL A 201 11.15 23.95 2.25
CA VAL A 201 9.96 23.49 1.51
C VAL A 201 8.95 22.88 2.46
N THR A 202 7.74 23.45 2.51
CA THR A 202 6.61 22.92 3.27
C THR A 202 5.79 21.95 2.43
N LEU A 203 5.47 20.78 2.98
CA LEU A 203 4.55 19.80 2.40
C LEU A 203 3.63 19.29 3.50
N ASN A 204 2.38 18.98 3.14
CA ASN A 204 1.50 18.18 3.98
C ASN A 204 1.83 16.70 3.77
N VAL A 205 2.18 15.98 4.83
CA VAL A 205 2.64 14.59 4.76
C VAL A 205 1.99 13.72 5.83
N ASP A 206 1.79 12.46 5.46
CA ASP A 206 1.62 11.36 6.42
C ASP A 206 3.02 10.85 6.81
N ALA A 207 3.16 10.36 8.05
CA ALA A 207 4.42 9.82 8.55
C ALA A 207 4.30 8.32 8.83
N ASP A 208 5.30 7.58 8.34
CA ASP A 208 5.34 6.13 8.37
C ASP A 208 6.63 5.58 8.99
N GLU A 209 6.50 4.53 9.81
CA GLU A 209 7.63 3.69 10.24
C GLU A 209 7.79 2.50 9.30
N LEU A 210 9.03 2.18 8.91
CA LEU A 210 9.34 1.21 7.86
C LEU A 210 10.14 0.02 8.36
N ASP A 211 9.46 -1.12 8.43
CA ASP A 211 10.05 -2.47 8.57
C ASP A 211 9.52 -3.34 7.42
N GLY A 212 9.35 -2.76 6.23
CA GLY A 212 8.54 -3.29 5.14
C GLY A 212 9.26 -3.34 3.79
N LEU A 213 8.59 -3.93 2.80
CA LEU A 213 9.11 -4.00 1.44
C LEU A 213 8.99 -2.64 0.75
N VAL A 214 10.10 -2.16 0.20
CA VAL A 214 10.15 -0.90 -0.56
C VAL A 214 10.95 -1.08 -1.84
N ALA A 215 10.57 -0.37 -2.90
CA ALA A 215 11.34 -0.36 -4.14
C ALA A 215 12.58 0.54 -3.97
N GLY A 216 13.75 0.03 -4.35
CA GLY A 216 14.99 0.83 -4.38
C GLY A 216 16.03 0.53 -3.31
N GLY A 217 16.03 -0.66 -2.72
CA GLY A 217 17.24 -1.17 -2.05
C GLY A 217 18.40 -1.28 -3.05
N VAL A 218 19.54 -0.69 -2.72
CA VAL A 218 20.81 -1.02 -3.40
C VAL A 218 21.10 -2.49 -3.07
N ARG A 219 21.46 -3.29 -4.07
CA ARG A 219 21.93 -4.66 -3.86
C ARG A 219 23.14 -4.69 -2.94
#